data_AF-A0A4Q4TKF0-F1
#
_entry.id   AF-A0A4Q4TKF0-F1
#
_cell.length_a   1.000
_cell.length_b   1.000
_cell.length_c   1.000
_cell.angle_alpha   90.00
_cell.angle_beta   90.00
_cell.angle_gamma   90.00
#
_symmetry.space_group_name_H-M   'P 1'
#
loop_
_entity.id
_entity.type
_entity.pdbx_description
1 polymer ?
#
loop_
_entity_poly.entity_id
_entity_poly.type
_entity_poly.pdbx_seq_one_letter_code
_entity_poly.pdbx_strand_id
1 'polypeptide(L)'
;MPPSITGDVLKVVKGLLSPQIIDNRLNPYHLAVATRAYWIQSHILRIPDRFGFFSPSPPRLQVHQSDWLIILVTMFGVLLCTAFFLSGTVALLYRLGERPVPTLLGPMVALTVVTMASLWVLQCFDPRRALDYDWRDWKVRKE
;
A
#
# COMPACT_ATOMS: atom_id res chain seq x y z
N MET A 1 17.42 -3.91 -30.52
CA MET A 1 16.20 -3.08 -30.41
C MET A 1 16.11 -2.59 -28.98
N PRO A 2 16.03 -1.27 -28.72
CA PRO A 2 15.85 -0.79 -27.37
C PRO A 2 14.47 -1.26 -26.87
N PRO A 3 14.36 -1.77 -25.64
CA PRO A 3 13.06 -2.10 -25.07
C PRO A 3 12.20 -0.83 -25.08
N SER A 4 10.96 -0.94 -25.58
CA SER A 4 10.03 0.17 -25.50
C SER A 4 9.67 0.37 -24.04
N ILE A 5 10.03 1.53 -23.48
CA ILE A 5 9.82 1.89 -22.06
C ILE A 5 8.37 1.57 -21.62
N THR A 6 7.40 1.78 -22.51
CA THR A 6 5.98 1.48 -22.30
C THR A 6 5.70 0.00 -22.06
N GLY A 7 6.37 -0.91 -22.79
CA GLY A 7 6.20 -2.36 -22.64
C GLY A 7 6.71 -2.87 -21.29
N ASP A 8 7.85 -2.35 -20.85
CA ASP A 8 8.45 -2.72 -19.56
C ASP A 8 7.61 -2.18 -18.39
N VAL A 9 7.15 -0.93 -18.47
CA VAL A 9 6.26 -0.34 -17.46
C VAL A 9 4.97 -1.15 -17.34
N LEU A 10 4.34 -1.50 -18.46
CA LEU A 10 3.10 -2.29 -18.46
C LEU A 10 3.32 -3.68 -17.82
N LYS A 11 4.47 -4.31 -18.09
CA LYS A 11 4.82 -5.60 -17.49
C LYS A 11 4.98 -5.50 -15.97
N VAL A 12 5.65 -4.45 -15.49
CA VAL A 12 5.82 -4.19 -14.05
C VAL A 12 4.47 -3.94 -13.39
N VAL A 13 3.61 -3.10 -13.98
CA VAL A 13 2.28 -2.80 -13.44
C VAL A 13 1.44 -4.08 -13.36
N LYS A 14 1.41 -4.89 -14.43
CA LYS A 14 0.71 -6.19 -14.39
C LYS A 14 1.27 -7.12 -13.32
N GLY A 15 2.59 -7.15 -13.16
CA GLY A 15 3.25 -7.96 -12.13
C GLY A 15 2.91 -7.53 -10.70
N LEU A 16 2.78 -6.22 -10.45
CA LEU A 16 2.37 -5.66 -9.15
C LEU A 16 0.88 -5.81 -8.86
N LEU A 17 0.05 -5.91 -9.89
CA LEU A 17 -1.39 -6.19 -9.75
C LEU A 17 -1.71 -7.69 -9.73
N SER A 18 -0.69 -8.53 -9.91
CA SER A 18 -0.85 -9.98 -9.85
C SER A 18 -0.92 -10.46 -8.40
N PRO A 19 -1.55 -11.61 -8.12
CA PRO A 19 -1.64 -12.13 -6.76
C PRO A 19 -0.28 -12.33 -6.09
N GLN A 20 -0.28 -12.40 -4.75
CA GLN A 20 0.93 -12.68 -3.95
C GLN A 20 1.63 -14.00 -4.31
N ILE A 21 0.90 -14.97 -4.87
CA ILE A 21 1.42 -16.27 -5.30
C ILE A 21 1.10 -16.44 -6.79
N ILE A 22 2.13 -16.73 -7.58
CA ILE A 22 2.03 -17.02 -9.02
C ILE A 22 2.70 -18.39 -9.23
N ASP A 23 1.98 -19.34 -9.82
CA ASP A 23 2.49 -20.70 -10.11
C ASP A 23 3.15 -21.38 -8.90
N ASN A 24 2.50 -21.30 -7.73
CA ASN A 24 3.01 -21.84 -6.45
C ASN A 24 4.36 -21.24 -6.01
N ARG A 25 4.71 -20.06 -6.52
CA ARG A 25 5.89 -19.27 -6.13
C ARG A 25 5.45 -17.90 -5.63
N LEU A 26 6.26 -17.32 -4.75
CA LEU A 26 6.06 -15.94 -4.29
C LEU A 26 6.22 -14.97 -5.46
N ASN A 27 5.34 -13.98 -5.54
CA ASN A 27 5.39 -12.98 -6.59
C ASN A 27 6.72 -12.18 -6.51
N PRO A 28 7.59 -12.26 -7.53
CA PRO A 28 8.91 -11.64 -7.49
C PRO A 28 8.84 -10.10 -7.51
N TYR A 29 7.78 -9.52 -8.08
CA TYR A 29 7.59 -8.06 -8.12
C TYR A 29 7.34 -7.51 -6.72
N HIS A 30 6.48 -8.16 -5.94
CA HIS A 30 6.21 -7.76 -4.56
C HIS A 30 7.45 -7.92 -3.67
N LEU A 31 8.22 -9.00 -3.88
CA LEU A 31 9.45 -9.23 -3.13
C LEU A 31 10.51 -8.15 -3.42
N ALA A 32 10.67 -7.77 -4.70
CA ALA A 32 11.59 -6.72 -5.09
C ALA A 32 11.21 -5.36 -4.48
N VAL A 33 9.91 -5.01 -4.51
CA VAL A 33 9.39 -3.79 -3.88
C VAL A 33 9.65 -3.82 -2.37
N ALA A 34 9.28 -4.90 -1.68
CA ALA A 34 9.47 -5.02 -0.24
C ALA A 34 10.95 -4.89 0.17
N THR A 35 11.85 -5.58 -0.56
CA THR A 35 13.29 -5.55 -0.28
C THR A 35 13.85 -4.14 -0.43
N ARG A 36 13.50 -3.46 -1.53
CA ARG A 36 13.98 -2.11 -1.79
C ARG A 36 13.38 -1.09 -0.81
N ALA A 37 12.08 -1.19 -0.54
CA ALA A 37 11.40 -0.30 0.38
C ALA A 37 11.91 -0.49 1.81
N TYR A 38 12.18 -1.73 2.23
CA TYR A 38 12.84 -2.02 3.50
C TYR A 38 14.23 -1.40 3.58
N TRP A 39 15.05 -1.50 2.53
CA TRP A 39 16.37 -0.88 2.49
C TRP A 39 16.28 0.64 2.65
N ILE A 40 15.37 1.30 1.93
CA ILE A 40 15.13 2.75 2.07
C ILE A 40 14.70 3.08 3.50
N GLN A 41 13.73 2.33 4.03
CA GLN A 41 13.19 2.53 5.37
C GLN A 41 14.27 2.42 6.46
N SER A 42 15.11 1.39 6.40
CA SER A 42 16.13 1.10 7.42
C SER A 42 17.39 1.92 7.25
N HIS A 43 17.89 2.12 6.02
CA HIS A 43 19.19 2.74 5.77
C HIS A 43 19.11 4.24 5.52
N ILE A 44 18.08 4.70 4.79
CA ILE A 44 17.90 6.12 4.47
C ILE A 44 17.11 6.80 5.59
N LEU A 45 15.92 6.27 5.88
CA LEU A 45 15.01 6.88 6.85
C LEU A 45 15.32 6.50 8.30
N ARG A 46 16.18 5.48 8.51
CA ARG A 46 16.57 4.96 9.84
C ARG A 46 15.37 4.64 10.74
N ILE A 47 14.28 4.19 10.14
CA ILE A 47 13.08 3.78 10.88
C ILE A 47 13.34 2.38 11.45
N PRO A 48 13.23 2.18 12.78
CA PRO A 48 13.40 0.87 13.39
C PRO A 48 12.36 -0.13 12.90
N ASP A 49 12.72 -1.40 12.76
CA ASP A 49 11.85 -2.46 12.21
C ASP A 49 10.50 -2.60 12.92
N ARG A 50 10.45 -2.31 14.23
CA ARG A 50 9.21 -2.29 15.03
C ARG A 50 8.18 -1.25 14.55
N PHE A 51 8.65 -0.12 14.01
CA PHE A 51 7.82 0.98 13.52
C PHE A 51 7.79 1.02 11.99
N GLY A 52 8.63 0.21 11.35
CA GLY A 52 8.68 0.03 9.93
C GLY A 52 7.44 -0.65 9.38
N PHE A 53 6.98 -0.21 8.21
CA PHE A 53 5.95 -0.92 7.45
C PHE A 53 6.50 -2.25 6.89
N PHE A 54 7.76 -2.22 6.47
CA PHE A 54 8.49 -3.39 6.00
C PHE A 54 9.40 -3.96 7.08
N SER A 55 9.62 -5.27 7.04
CA SER A 55 10.47 -5.99 7.98
C SER A 55 11.47 -6.91 7.26
N PRO A 56 12.63 -7.23 7.88
CA PRO A 56 13.60 -8.16 7.30
C PRO A 56 13.16 -9.64 7.33
N SER A 57 11.97 -9.92 7.87
CA SER A 57 11.37 -11.24 8.07
C SER A 57 11.16 -12.04 6.76
N PRO A 58 10.69 -13.30 6.79
CA PRO A 58 10.81 -14.21 5.65
C PRO A 58 10.10 -13.69 4.39
N PRO A 59 10.53 -14.11 3.18
CA PRO A 59 10.03 -13.60 1.90
C PRO A 59 8.50 -13.57 1.76
N ARG A 60 7.78 -14.50 2.42
CA ARG A 60 6.32 -14.53 2.44
C ARG A 60 5.72 -13.30 3.13
N LEU A 61 6.26 -12.90 4.28
CA LEU A 61 5.81 -11.70 4.99
C LEU A 61 6.13 -10.44 4.18
N GLN A 62 7.30 -10.38 3.53
CA GLN A 62 7.67 -9.26 2.67
C GLN A 62 6.70 -9.10 1.48
N VAL A 63 6.34 -10.20 0.82
CA VAL A 63 5.33 -10.16 -0.26
C VAL A 63 3.97 -9.72 0.27
N HIS A 64 3.55 -10.22 1.44
CA HIS A 64 2.31 -9.80 2.07
C HIS A 64 2.31 -8.29 2.42
N GLN A 65 3.39 -7.78 2.99
CA GLN A 65 3.57 -6.36 3.29
C GLN A 65 3.54 -5.52 2.01
N SER A 66 4.21 -5.95 0.94
CA SER A 66 4.15 -5.22 -0.34
C SER A 66 2.75 -5.19 -0.93
N ASP A 67 2.04 -6.31 -0.89
CA ASP A 67 0.65 -6.38 -1.37
C ASP A 67 -0.27 -5.46 -0.54
N TRP A 68 -0.13 -5.50 0.78
CA TRP A 68 -0.86 -4.61 1.67
C TRP A 68 -0.55 -3.13 1.40
N LEU A 69 0.73 -2.77 1.16
CA LEU A 69 1.09 -1.41 0.78
C LEU A 69 0.40 -0.99 -0.53
N ILE A 70 0.39 -1.85 -1.54
CA ILE A 70 -0.23 -1.56 -2.85
C ILE A 70 -1.73 -1.32 -2.67
N ILE A 71 -2.41 -2.17 -1.89
CA ILE A 71 -3.83 -2.01 -1.58
C ILE A 71 -4.07 -0.68 -0.85
N LEU A 72 -3.27 -0.37 0.17
CA LEU A 72 -3.40 0.87 0.93
C LEU A 72 -3.20 2.12 0.05
N VAL A 73 -2.14 2.15 -0.75
CA VAL A 73 -1.84 3.27 -1.67
C VAL A 73 -2.95 3.43 -2.70
N THR A 74 -3.46 2.33 -3.25
CA THR A 74 -4.55 2.35 -4.25
C THR A 74 -5.85 2.85 -3.64
N MET A 75 -6.27 2.29 -2.50
CA MET A 75 -7.48 2.70 -1.79
C MET A 75 -7.41 4.17 -1.38
N PHE A 76 -6.27 4.62 -0.87
CA PHE A 76 -6.04 6.00 -0.49
C PHE A 76 -6.08 6.95 -1.69
N GLY A 77 -5.46 6.57 -2.81
CA GLY A 77 -5.53 7.34 -4.05
C GLY A 77 -6.97 7.53 -4.52
N VAL A 78 -7.78 6.46 -4.48
CA VAL A 78 -9.21 6.53 -4.81
C VAL A 78 -9.94 7.46 -3.84
N LEU A 79 -9.74 7.30 -2.53
CA LEU A 79 -10.42 8.09 -1.50
C LEU A 79 -10.11 9.59 -1.62
N LEU A 80 -8.83 9.95 -1.82
CA LEU A 80 -8.43 11.35 -2.02
C LEU A 80 -9.03 11.94 -3.29
N CYS A 81 -9.03 11.21 -4.39
CA CYS A 81 -9.67 11.64 -5.63
C CYS A 81 -11.16 11.91 -5.41
N THR A 82 -11.88 10.96 -4.78
CA THR A 82 -13.30 11.12 -4.48
C THR A 82 -13.56 12.32 -3.56
N ALA A 83 -12.76 12.50 -2.50
CA ALA A 83 -12.89 13.65 -1.59
C ALA A 83 -12.66 14.98 -2.31
N PHE A 84 -11.64 15.04 -3.19
CA PHE A 84 -11.36 16.22 -3.99
C PHE A 84 -12.53 16.57 -4.92
N PHE A 85 -13.01 15.61 -5.72
CA PHE A 85 -14.15 15.83 -6.61
C PHE A 85 -15.41 16.25 -5.84
N LEU A 86 -15.74 15.56 -4.75
CA LEU A 86 -16.92 15.87 -3.94
C LEU A 86 -16.83 17.27 -3.33
N SER A 87 -15.66 17.64 -2.79
CA SER A 87 -15.43 18.98 -2.25
C SER A 87 -15.58 20.07 -3.33
N GLY A 88 -15.07 19.82 -4.54
CA GLY A 88 -15.20 20.72 -5.68
C GLY A 88 -16.65 20.87 -6.14
N THR A 89 -17.40 19.77 -6.24
CA THR A 89 -18.82 19.79 -6.58
C THR A 89 -19.65 20.56 -5.55
N VAL A 90 -19.42 20.31 -4.24
CA VAL A 90 -20.11 21.05 -3.18
C VAL A 90 -19.76 22.53 -3.23
N ALA A 91 -18.48 22.87 -3.40
CA ALA A 91 -18.06 24.26 -3.51
C ALA A 91 -18.74 24.97 -4.70
N LEU A 92 -18.80 24.31 -5.86
CA LEU A 92 -19.48 24.83 -7.05
C LEU A 92 -20.98 25.06 -6.82
N LEU A 93 -21.68 24.09 -6.23
CA LEU A 93 -23.12 24.20 -5.93
C LEU A 93 -23.42 25.36 -4.98
N TYR A 94 -22.59 25.55 -3.94
CA TYR A 94 -22.76 26.65 -2.99
C TYR A 94 -22.45 28.01 -3.62
N ARG A 95 -21.43 28.08 -4.49
CA ARG A 95 -21.13 29.31 -5.25
C ARG A 95 -22.26 29.71 -6.19
N LEU A 96 -22.87 28.74 -6.88
CA LEU A 96 -24.03 28.98 -7.74
C LEU A 96 -25.27 29.42 -6.96
N GLY A 97 -25.42 28.95 -5.71
CA GLY A 97 -26.51 29.35 -4.82
C GLY A 97 -26.23 30.61 -4.00
N GLU A 98 -25.15 31.36 -4.27
CA GLU A 98 -24.71 32.53 -3.49
C GLU A 98 -24.56 32.28 -1.97
N ARG A 99 -24.31 31.03 -1.58
CA ARG A 99 -24.13 30.63 -0.17
C ARG A 99 -22.66 30.61 0.21
N PRO A 100 -22.32 30.84 1.49
CA PRO A 100 -20.96 30.65 1.97
C PRO A 100 -20.53 29.19 1.79
N VAL A 101 -19.37 28.98 1.16
CA VAL A 101 -18.84 27.64 0.87
C VAL A 101 -18.36 26.98 2.17
N PRO A 102 -18.88 25.79 2.54
CA PRO A 102 -18.39 25.08 3.72
C PRO A 102 -16.98 24.54 3.48
N THR A 103 -16.08 24.72 4.44
CA THR A 103 -14.70 24.18 4.38
C THR A 103 -14.67 22.70 4.75
N LEU A 104 -15.03 21.83 3.80
CA LEU A 104 -15.10 20.37 4.01
C LEU A 104 -13.76 19.65 3.82
N LEU A 105 -12.79 20.29 3.16
CA LEU A 105 -11.50 19.66 2.84
C LEU A 105 -10.70 19.30 4.10
N GLY A 106 -10.66 20.20 5.09
CA GLY A 106 -9.90 19.98 6.33
C GLY A 106 -10.33 18.72 7.10
N PRO A 107 -11.62 18.57 7.45
CA PRO A 107 -12.13 17.37 8.09
C PRO A 107 -11.91 16.07 7.29
N MET A 108 -12.06 16.13 5.96
CA MET A 108 -11.81 14.97 5.09
C MET A 108 -10.35 14.53 5.12
N VAL A 109 -9.41 15.48 5.03
CA VAL A 109 -7.98 15.20 5.15
C VAL A 109 -7.65 14.63 6.52
N ALA A 110 -8.19 15.22 7.60
CA ALA A 110 -7.97 14.75 8.96
C ALA A 110 -8.45 13.29 9.15
N LEU A 111 -9.66 12.96 8.68
CA LEU A 111 -10.19 11.59 8.74
C LEU A 111 -9.29 10.61 7.98
N THR A 112 -8.76 11.03 6.83
CA THR A 112 -7.87 10.21 6.01
C THR A 112 -6.55 9.93 6.73
N VAL A 113 -5.95 10.94 7.36
CA VAL A 113 -4.72 10.81 8.15
C VAL A 113 -4.93 9.87 9.35
N VAL A 114 -6.04 10.02 10.07
CA VAL A 114 -6.39 9.14 11.21
C VAL A 114 -6.54 7.68 10.76
N THR A 115 -7.17 7.47 9.60
CA THR A 115 -7.34 6.14 9.01
C THR A 115 -5.98 5.53 8.64
N MET A 116 -5.08 6.32 8.02
CA MET A 116 -3.71 5.88 7.73
C MET A 116 -2.93 5.49 9.00
N ALA A 117 -2.99 6.34 10.03
CA ALA A 117 -2.30 6.07 11.29
C ALA A 117 -2.83 4.76 11.93
N SER A 118 -4.15 4.56 11.91
CA SER A 118 -4.79 3.36 12.44
C SER A 118 -4.35 2.09 11.69
N LEU A 119 -4.34 2.14 10.35
CA LEU A 119 -3.90 1.01 9.52
C LEU A 119 -2.41 0.72 9.67
N TRP A 120 -1.57 1.75 9.82
CA TRP A 120 -0.15 1.60 10.12
C TRP A 120 0.07 0.93 11.49
N VAL A 121 -0.67 1.37 12.52
CA VAL A 121 -0.63 0.73 13.85
C VAL A 121 -1.03 -0.73 13.77
N LEU A 122 -2.15 -1.05 13.10
CA LEU A 122 -2.58 -2.44 12.89
C LEU A 122 -1.51 -3.27 12.19
N GLN A 123 -0.81 -2.71 11.20
CA GLN A 123 0.28 -3.40 10.52
C GLN A 123 1.49 -3.63 11.42
N CYS A 124 1.82 -2.69 12.30
CA CYS A 124 2.91 -2.85 13.27
C CYS A 124 2.64 -3.96 14.29
N PHE A 125 1.38 -4.15 14.67
CA PHE A 125 0.95 -5.19 15.62
C PHE A 125 0.45 -6.48 14.96
N ASP A 126 0.64 -6.64 13.64
CA ASP A 126 0.20 -7.83 12.91
C ASP A 126 0.90 -9.10 13.47
N PRO A 127 0.14 -10.10 13.96
CA PRO A 127 0.69 -11.37 14.45
C PRO A 127 1.62 -12.07 13.44
N ARG A 128 1.45 -11.81 12.15
CA ARG A 128 2.29 -12.36 11.07
C ARG A 128 3.75 -11.90 11.14
N ARG A 129 4.04 -10.86 11.93
CA ARG A 129 5.42 -10.40 12.20
C ARG A 129 6.14 -11.26 13.23
N ALA A 130 5.44 -12.11 13.97
CA ALA A 130 6.07 -13.03 14.91
C ALA A 130 7.00 -13.99 14.15
N LEU A 131 8.19 -14.24 14.71
CA LEU A 131 9.24 -15.02 14.06
C LEU A 131 8.83 -16.49 13.85
N ASP A 132 7.95 -16.99 14.70
CA ASP A 132 7.37 -18.33 14.75
C ASP A 132 6.03 -18.45 14.01
N TYR A 133 5.60 -17.40 13.29
CA TYR A 133 4.32 -17.44 12.58
C TYR A 133 4.33 -18.48 11.44
N ASP A 134 3.50 -19.51 11.57
CA ASP A 134 3.32 -20.56 10.57
C ASP A 134 2.40 -20.10 9.44
N TRP A 135 3.00 -19.82 8.28
CA TRP A 135 2.29 -19.49 7.04
C TRP A 135 1.80 -20.75 6.34
N ARG A 136 0.84 -21.47 6.96
CA ARG A 136 0.30 -22.79 6.60
C ARG A 136 -0.03 -23.06 5.12
N ASP A 137 -0.06 -22.04 4.27
CA ASP A 137 -0.81 -22.00 3.02
C ASP A 137 0.04 -21.89 1.73
N TRP A 138 1.36 -21.66 1.80
CA TRP A 138 2.13 -21.29 0.58
C TRP A 138 3.13 -22.34 0.05
N LYS A 139 3.39 -23.41 0.79
CA LYS A 139 4.13 -24.57 0.26
C LYS A 139 3.19 -25.77 0.23
N VAL A 140 3.01 -26.37 -0.96
CA VAL A 140 2.44 -27.72 -1.07
C VAL A 140 3.30 -28.62 -0.19
N ARG A 141 2.74 -29.11 0.92
CA ARG A 141 3.39 -30.15 1.72
C ARG A 141 3.39 -31.39 0.85
N LYS A 142 4.58 -31.90 0.51
CA LYS A 142 4.69 -33.29 0.09
C LYS A 142 4.44 -34.10 1.36
N GLU A 143 3.27 -34.72 1.44
CA GLU A 143 3.03 -35.84 2.34
C GLU A 143 3.98 -36.99 2.00
#